data_AF-A0AAV4NMK2-F1
#
_entry.id   AF-A0AAV4NMK2-F1
#
_cell.length_a   1.000
_cell.length_b   1.000
_cell.length_c   1.000
_cell.angle_alpha   90.00
_cell.angle_beta   90.00
_cell.angle_gamma   90.00
#
_symmetry.space_group_name_H-M   'P 1'
#
loop_
_entity.id
_entity.type
_entity.pdbx_description
1 polymer ?
#
loop_
_entity_poly.entity_id
_entity_poly.type
_entity_poly.pdbx_seq_one_letter_code
_entity_poly.pdbx_strand_id
1 'polypeptide(L)'
;MYTEVVCKGASTLNSLEEVAQIALHRKSVDKLVASNVPGLKEHVLVNLPNRWLKNTRITQFEIRDTYLSGDFLWAYSPFSLSSQTPCCGLAPIAAFSMYGALTYQDIGTVHTRGLEDLSRLEGIDFSFNHLKIVRSTAFRSPPSSLSTILLSRNSIEEIESSSFNYVRLKCLDVSHNLLTSVSRSMFASPALVSRKYRSQLELLKSTA
;
A
#
# COMPACT_ATOMS: atom_id res chain seq x y z
N MET A 1 -26.38 1.27 0.89
CA MET A 1 -25.91 0.90 2.23
C MET A 1 -24.39 0.92 2.19
N TYR A 2 -23.72 1.46 3.21
CA TYR A 2 -22.26 1.46 3.29
C TYR A 2 -21.76 0.12 3.86
N THR A 3 -20.77 -0.47 3.22
CA THR A 3 -20.22 -1.79 3.52
C THR A 3 -18.75 -1.66 3.90
N GLU A 4 -18.47 -1.71 5.20
CA GLU A 4 -17.11 -1.86 5.72
C GLU A 4 -16.83 -3.34 6.02
N VAL A 5 -15.65 -3.81 5.62
CA VAL A 5 -15.08 -5.11 5.98
C VAL A 5 -13.82 -4.86 6.81
N VAL A 6 -13.73 -5.47 7.98
CA VAL A 6 -12.65 -5.19 8.94
C VAL A 6 -11.96 -6.49 9.37
N CYS A 7 -10.76 -6.72 8.84
CA CYS A 7 -9.90 -7.86 9.15
C CYS A 7 -8.96 -7.48 10.31
N LYS A 8 -9.28 -7.94 11.53
CA LYS A 8 -8.55 -7.63 12.78
C LYS A 8 -7.89 -8.87 13.38
N GLY A 9 -6.72 -8.68 13.99
CA GLY A 9 -6.27 -9.51 15.12
C GLY A 9 -6.04 -10.98 14.82
N ALA A 10 -5.73 -11.33 13.57
CA ALA A 10 -5.40 -12.68 13.18
C ALA A 10 -4.04 -13.10 13.77
N SER A 11 -3.99 -14.27 14.42
CA SER A 11 -2.74 -14.83 14.95
C SER A 11 -1.82 -15.38 13.86
N THR A 12 -2.35 -15.63 12.66
CA THR A 12 -1.61 -16.09 11.48
C THR A 12 -2.18 -15.50 10.19
N LEU A 13 -1.36 -15.33 9.15
CA LEU A 13 -1.82 -14.88 7.82
C LEU A 13 -2.94 -15.78 7.26
N ASN A 14 -2.90 -17.10 7.51
CA ASN A 14 -3.95 -18.04 7.08
C ASN A 14 -5.32 -17.67 7.67
N SER A 15 -5.39 -17.43 8.99
CA SER A 15 -6.64 -17.00 9.63
C SER A 15 -7.13 -15.62 9.16
N LEU A 16 -6.22 -14.75 8.72
CA LEU A 16 -6.58 -13.47 8.10
C LEU A 16 -7.13 -13.66 6.67
N GLU A 17 -6.58 -14.61 5.90
CA GLU A 17 -7.10 -14.99 4.59
C GLU A 17 -8.49 -15.65 4.68
N GLU A 18 -8.73 -16.55 5.63
CA GLU A 18 -10.07 -17.14 5.82
C GLU A 18 -11.13 -16.06 6.10
N VAL A 19 -10.84 -15.13 7.02
CA VAL A 19 -11.73 -13.98 7.31
C VAL A 19 -11.92 -13.09 6.08
N ALA A 20 -10.85 -12.81 5.34
CA ALA A 20 -10.91 -12.01 4.12
C ALA A 20 -11.77 -12.69 3.03
N GLN A 21 -11.59 -13.99 2.77
CA GLN A 21 -12.35 -14.74 1.76
C GLN A 21 -13.86 -14.77 2.09
N ILE A 22 -14.21 -14.98 3.37
CA ILE A 22 -15.61 -14.95 3.83
C ILE A 22 -16.23 -13.56 3.65
N ALA A 23 -15.53 -12.50 4.04
CA ALA A 23 -16.08 -11.15 4.00
C ALA A 23 -16.10 -10.52 2.59
N LEU A 24 -15.11 -10.87 1.75
CA LEU A 24 -14.95 -10.38 0.37
C LEU A 24 -15.74 -11.20 -0.66
N HIS A 25 -16.48 -12.23 -0.23
CA HIS A 25 -17.50 -12.90 -1.05
C HIS A 25 -18.63 -11.95 -1.53
N ARG A 26 -18.69 -10.72 -0.99
CA ARG A 26 -19.58 -9.64 -1.43
C ARG A 26 -19.03 -8.97 -2.70
N LYS A 27 -19.82 -8.97 -3.79
CA LYS A 27 -19.46 -8.39 -5.12
C LYS A 27 -19.02 -6.91 -5.08
N SER A 28 -19.30 -6.19 -4.00
CA SER A 28 -18.79 -4.84 -3.73
C SER A 28 -18.65 -4.62 -2.23
N VAL A 29 -17.60 -3.91 -1.85
CA VAL A 29 -17.29 -3.47 -0.48
C VAL A 29 -16.87 -2.00 -0.59
N ASP A 30 -17.47 -1.12 0.19
CA ASP A 30 -17.12 0.31 0.10
C ASP A 30 -15.73 0.52 0.70
N LYS A 31 -15.47 -0.03 1.89
CA LYS A 31 -14.16 0.06 2.58
C LYS A 31 -13.68 -1.28 3.10
N LEU A 32 -12.44 -1.65 2.76
CA LEU A 32 -11.72 -2.78 3.35
C LEU A 32 -10.66 -2.25 4.31
N VAL A 33 -10.63 -2.77 5.53
CA VAL A 33 -9.68 -2.42 6.59
C VAL A 33 -8.90 -3.66 7.02
N ALA A 34 -7.57 -3.62 6.96
CA ALA A 34 -6.68 -4.59 7.59
C ALA A 34 -5.92 -3.90 8.75
N SER A 35 -5.86 -4.54 9.92
CA SER A 35 -5.16 -3.95 11.08
C SER A 35 -4.52 -4.99 12.00
N ASN A 36 -3.31 -4.67 12.47
CA ASN A 36 -2.41 -5.58 13.20
C ASN A 36 -2.19 -6.88 12.41
N VAL A 37 -1.69 -6.74 11.18
CA VAL A 37 -1.39 -7.89 10.32
C VAL A 37 -0.08 -8.53 10.78
N PRO A 38 -0.04 -9.85 11.05
CA PRO A 38 1.19 -10.51 11.45
C PRO A 38 2.18 -10.63 10.29
N GLY A 39 3.46 -10.36 10.56
CA GLY A 39 4.55 -10.67 9.64
C GLY A 39 4.72 -12.18 9.43
N LEU A 40 5.53 -12.56 8.45
CA LEU A 40 5.93 -13.96 8.28
C LEU A 40 6.80 -14.42 9.47
N LYS A 41 6.79 -15.71 9.80
CA LYS A 41 7.38 -16.23 11.06
C LYS A 41 8.89 -15.90 11.27
N GLU A 42 9.60 -15.60 10.20
CA GLU A 42 11.03 -15.26 10.19
C GLU A 42 11.30 -13.78 9.84
N HIS A 43 10.26 -13.01 9.52
CA HIS A 43 10.38 -11.64 9.00
C HIS A 43 9.31 -10.71 9.59
N VAL A 44 9.71 -9.54 10.09
CA VAL A 44 8.79 -8.47 10.52
C VAL A 44 7.88 -7.96 9.37
N LEU A 45 8.23 -8.31 8.13
CA LEU A 45 7.58 -7.84 6.91
C LEU A 45 6.21 -8.49 6.69
N VAL A 46 5.22 -7.66 6.38
CA VAL A 46 3.86 -8.09 6.04
C VAL A 46 3.68 -8.19 4.53
N ASN A 47 3.09 -9.30 4.09
CA ASN A 47 2.73 -9.56 2.70
C ASN A 47 1.30 -10.13 2.63
N LEU A 48 0.43 -9.47 1.85
CA LEU A 48 -0.97 -9.83 1.69
C LEU A 48 -1.19 -10.59 0.37
N PRO A 49 -2.01 -11.66 0.35
CA PRO A 49 -2.36 -12.33 -0.91
C PRO A 49 -3.10 -11.40 -1.87
N ASN A 50 -2.64 -11.25 -3.12
CA ASN A 50 -3.36 -10.45 -4.13
C ASN A 50 -4.79 -10.96 -4.41
N ARG A 51 -5.07 -12.22 -4.05
CA ARG A 51 -6.36 -12.89 -4.29
C ARG A 51 -7.52 -12.26 -3.54
N TRP A 52 -7.29 -11.61 -2.40
CA TRP A 52 -8.36 -10.93 -1.63
C TRP A 52 -9.04 -9.83 -2.46
N LEU A 53 -8.24 -9.09 -3.23
CA LEU A 53 -8.69 -7.91 -3.97
C LEU A 53 -9.22 -8.28 -5.37
N LYS A 54 -9.00 -9.52 -5.84
CA LYS A 54 -9.48 -9.98 -7.15
C LYS A 54 -10.99 -10.15 -7.14
N ASN A 55 -11.63 -9.71 -8.22
CA ASN A 55 -13.09 -9.72 -8.45
C ASN A 55 -13.96 -8.89 -7.48
N THR A 56 -13.39 -8.34 -6.40
CA THR A 56 -14.09 -7.48 -5.44
C THR A 56 -14.05 -6.01 -5.89
N ARG A 57 -15.20 -5.34 -5.98
CA ARG A 57 -15.24 -3.88 -6.20
C ARG A 57 -15.02 -3.15 -4.87
N ILE A 58 -13.81 -2.66 -4.63
CA ILE A 58 -13.41 -1.91 -3.43
C ILE A 58 -13.26 -0.42 -3.78
N THR A 59 -13.71 0.50 -2.91
CA THR A 59 -13.56 1.97 -3.14
C THR A 59 -12.57 2.65 -2.20
N GLN A 60 -12.41 2.14 -0.98
CA GLN A 60 -11.44 2.59 0.02
C GLN A 60 -10.68 1.38 0.58
N PHE A 61 -9.37 1.51 0.77
CA PHE A 61 -8.53 0.47 1.36
C PHE A 61 -7.65 1.05 2.46
N GLU A 62 -7.81 0.55 3.68
CA GLU A 62 -7.07 0.95 4.88
C GLU A 62 -6.16 -0.19 5.33
N ILE A 63 -4.87 0.09 5.54
CA ILE A 63 -3.99 -0.74 6.37
C ILE A 63 -3.47 0.15 7.50
N ARG A 64 -3.52 -0.35 8.75
CA ARG A 64 -2.91 0.31 9.92
C ARG A 64 -2.29 -0.68 10.89
N ASP A 65 -1.58 -0.19 11.89
CA ASP A 65 -0.96 -0.97 12.96
C ASP A 65 -0.01 -2.06 12.40
N THR A 66 0.65 -1.79 11.27
CA THR A 66 1.30 -2.81 10.42
C THR A 66 2.68 -2.37 9.93
N TYR A 67 3.64 -3.30 9.91
CA TYR A 67 4.99 -3.10 9.36
C TYR A 67 5.02 -3.35 7.85
N LEU A 68 4.64 -2.33 7.09
CA LEU A 68 4.69 -2.32 5.63
C LEU A 68 6.13 -2.24 5.09
N SER A 69 6.35 -2.90 3.96
CA SER A 69 7.59 -2.83 3.18
C SER A 69 7.33 -3.09 1.70
N GLY A 70 7.81 -2.21 0.81
CA GLY A 70 7.84 -2.44 -0.64
C GLY A 70 6.54 -2.98 -1.25
N ASP A 71 6.66 -4.05 -2.04
CA ASP A 71 5.54 -4.73 -2.71
C ASP A 71 4.72 -5.59 -1.72
N PHE A 72 3.92 -4.96 -0.87
CA PHE A 72 3.14 -5.63 0.19
C PHE A 72 1.98 -6.54 -0.30
N LEU A 73 1.78 -6.68 -1.62
CA LEU A 73 0.74 -7.52 -2.24
C LEU A 73 1.34 -8.55 -3.19
N TRP A 74 1.04 -9.82 -2.95
CA TRP A 74 1.77 -10.89 -3.61
C TRP A 74 1.27 -11.20 -5.03
N ALA A 75 2.02 -10.79 -6.05
CA ALA A 75 1.78 -11.18 -7.44
C ALA A 75 1.83 -12.72 -7.63
N TYR A 76 3.01 -13.32 -7.42
CA TYR A 76 3.30 -14.75 -7.44
C TYR A 76 4.52 -15.09 -6.56
N SER A 77 4.32 -15.78 -5.44
CA SER A 77 4.84 -17.13 -5.16
C SER A 77 6.34 -17.59 -5.14
N PRO A 78 7.46 -16.84 -5.05
CA PRO A 78 8.80 -17.46 -5.04
C PRO A 78 9.01 -18.47 -3.89
N PHE A 79 8.38 -18.24 -2.73
CA PHE A 79 8.48 -19.14 -1.58
C PHE A 79 7.42 -20.26 -1.57
N SER A 80 6.45 -20.28 -2.51
CA SER A 80 5.51 -21.40 -2.63
C SER A 80 6.09 -22.54 -3.48
N LEU A 81 7.26 -23.04 -3.08
CA LEU A 81 7.84 -24.30 -3.55
C LEU A 81 7.15 -25.50 -2.88
N SER A 82 5.82 -25.48 -2.86
CA SER A 82 4.93 -26.53 -2.37
C SER A 82 4.19 -27.17 -3.56
N SER A 83 4.96 -27.94 -4.35
CA SER A 83 4.47 -29.07 -5.16
C SER A 83 3.22 -28.86 -6.04
N GLN A 84 3.33 -28.06 -7.10
CA GLN A 84 2.71 -28.39 -8.40
C GLN A 84 3.70 -28.16 -9.55
N THR A 85 3.45 -28.82 -10.69
CA THR A 85 4.47 -29.15 -11.71
C THR A 85 4.88 -28.00 -12.63
N PRO A 86 6.10 -28.06 -13.21
CA PRO A 86 6.57 -27.04 -14.15
C PRO A 86 5.85 -27.16 -15.51
N CYS A 87 5.05 -26.15 -15.84
CA CYS A 87 4.47 -26.02 -17.17
C CYS A 87 5.51 -25.51 -18.18
N CYS A 88 5.91 -26.40 -19.11
CA CYS A 88 6.82 -26.16 -20.23
C CYS A 88 8.30 -25.92 -19.83
N GLY A 89 9.21 -26.38 -20.68
CA GLY A 89 10.65 -26.47 -20.38
C GLY A 89 11.49 -25.29 -20.89
N LEU A 90 12.78 -25.36 -20.53
CA LEU A 90 13.87 -24.50 -21.02
C LEU A 90 13.82 -23.01 -20.61
N ALA A 91 13.97 -22.78 -19.31
CA ALA A 91 14.67 -21.60 -18.79
C ALA A 91 15.71 -22.06 -17.74
N PRO A 92 17.00 -21.64 -17.81
CA PRO A 92 17.98 -21.95 -16.77
C PRO A 92 17.59 -21.36 -15.42
N ILE A 93 18.02 -22.00 -14.33
CA ILE A 93 17.63 -21.71 -12.94
C ILE A 93 18.38 -20.48 -12.37
N ALA A 94 18.57 -19.44 -13.20
CA ALA A 94 19.45 -18.30 -12.93
C ALA A 94 19.00 -16.99 -13.63
N ALA A 95 17.70 -16.82 -13.94
CA ALA A 95 17.20 -15.61 -14.61
C ALA A 95 15.77 -15.16 -14.26
N PHE A 96 15.10 -15.77 -13.26
CA PHE A 96 13.88 -15.16 -12.70
C PHE A 96 14.25 -13.94 -11.86
N SER A 97 14.34 -12.80 -12.53
CA SER A 97 14.75 -11.54 -11.93
C SER A 97 13.84 -11.16 -10.76
N MET A 98 14.45 -10.82 -9.64
CA MET A 98 13.85 -10.86 -8.29
C MET A 98 12.94 -9.64 -7.98
N TYR A 99 12.13 -9.21 -8.95
CA TYR A 99 11.20 -8.07 -8.86
C TYR A 99 10.00 -8.38 -7.96
N GLY A 100 10.22 -8.37 -6.65
CA GLY A 100 9.21 -8.65 -5.64
C GLY A 100 9.72 -9.43 -4.41
N ALA A 101 11.03 -9.65 -4.27
CA ALA A 101 11.56 -10.01 -2.95
C ALA A 101 11.45 -8.79 -2.02
N LEU A 102 10.74 -8.96 -0.92
CA LEU A 102 10.71 -8.00 0.17
C LEU A 102 12.08 -7.97 0.84
N THR A 103 12.92 -6.99 0.49
CA THR A 103 14.24 -6.88 1.12
C THR A 103 14.12 -6.15 2.45
N TYR A 104 15.04 -6.43 3.38
CA TYR A 104 15.10 -5.71 4.66
C TYR A 104 15.38 -4.20 4.49
N GLN A 105 15.85 -3.78 3.29
CA GLN A 105 16.06 -2.38 2.91
C GLN A 105 14.77 -1.65 2.50
N ASP A 106 13.64 -2.36 2.44
CA ASP A 106 12.33 -1.81 2.08
C ASP A 106 11.41 -1.62 3.30
N ILE A 107 11.88 -1.89 4.53
CA ILE A 107 11.13 -1.64 5.77
C ILE A 107 10.72 -0.16 5.87
N GLY A 108 9.44 0.08 6.13
CA GLY A 108 8.91 1.44 6.21
C GLY A 108 8.78 2.11 4.84
N THR A 109 8.67 1.34 3.77
CA THR A 109 8.26 1.83 2.44
C THR A 109 7.00 1.11 1.99
N VAL A 110 6.37 1.61 0.93
CA VAL A 110 5.15 1.00 0.36
C VAL A 110 5.12 1.19 -1.15
N HIS A 111 4.72 0.16 -1.88
CA HIS A 111 4.47 0.20 -3.33
C HIS A 111 3.03 -0.25 -3.62
N THR A 112 2.32 0.41 -4.53
CA THR A 112 0.94 0.03 -4.94
C THR A 112 0.86 -1.09 -5.97
N ARG A 113 1.93 -1.86 -6.20
CA ARG A 113 1.90 -2.99 -7.12
C ARG A 113 0.93 -4.06 -6.61
N GLY A 114 0.09 -4.60 -7.49
CA GLY A 114 -1.02 -5.48 -7.15
C GLY A 114 -2.35 -4.76 -6.89
N LEU A 115 -2.40 -3.42 -6.96
CA LEU A 115 -3.64 -2.62 -6.88
C LEU A 115 -4.11 -2.10 -8.26
N GLU A 116 -3.37 -2.34 -9.35
CA GLU A 116 -3.61 -1.73 -10.66
C GLU A 116 -5.03 -2.00 -11.22
N ASP A 117 -5.49 -3.24 -11.10
CA ASP A 117 -6.80 -3.70 -11.60
C ASP A 117 -8.00 -3.12 -10.83
N LEU A 118 -7.76 -2.48 -9.68
CA LEU A 118 -8.80 -1.93 -8.80
C LEU A 118 -9.31 -0.57 -9.32
N SER A 119 -9.88 -0.61 -10.52
CA SER A 119 -10.49 0.51 -11.26
C SER A 119 -11.53 1.36 -10.51
N ARG A 120 -11.98 0.93 -9.31
CA ARG A 120 -12.87 1.70 -8.41
C ARG A 120 -12.24 2.17 -7.11
N LEU A 121 -10.96 1.86 -6.85
CA LEU A 121 -10.27 2.31 -5.64
C LEU A 121 -9.98 3.81 -5.78
N GLU A 122 -10.70 4.62 -5.00
CA GLU A 122 -10.59 6.08 -5.02
C GLU A 122 -9.66 6.61 -3.93
N GLY A 123 -9.53 5.87 -2.82
CA GLY A 123 -8.68 6.23 -1.68
C GLY A 123 -7.92 5.05 -1.08
N ILE A 124 -6.70 5.35 -0.64
CA ILE A 124 -5.83 4.47 0.13
C ILE A 124 -5.47 5.18 1.43
N ASP A 125 -5.61 4.47 2.55
CA ASP A 125 -5.17 4.92 3.86
C ASP A 125 -4.10 3.97 4.40
N PHE A 126 -2.88 4.50 4.53
CA PHE A 126 -1.76 3.85 5.21
C PHE A 126 -1.36 4.65 6.46
N SER A 127 -2.28 5.39 7.06
CA SER A 127 -2.05 6.09 8.33
C SER A 127 -1.82 5.10 9.49
N PHE A 128 -1.17 5.55 10.57
CA PHE A 128 -0.86 4.71 11.74
C PHE A 128 -0.05 3.43 11.40
N ASN A 129 0.95 3.55 10.51
CA ASN A 129 1.94 2.49 10.26
C ASN A 129 3.36 3.00 10.56
N HIS A 130 4.36 2.20 10.22
CA HIS A 130 5.77 2.49 10.47
C HIS A 130 6.53 2.92 9.21
N LEU A 131 5.87 3.64 8.29
CA LEU A 131 6.51 4.17 7.08
C LEU A 131 7.53 5.26 7.43
N LYS A 132 8.65 5.26 6.71
CA LYS A 132 9.82 6.15 6.85
C LYS A 132 10.14 6.91 5.56
N ILE A 133 9.98 6.29 4.39
CA ILE A 133 10.32 6.91 3.11
C ILE A 133 9.23 6.61 2.08
N VAL A 134 8.73 7.65 1.40
CA VAL A 134 7.84 7.49 0.24
C VAL A 134 8.69 7.64 -1.04
N ARG A 135 9.18 6.51 -1.54
CA ARG A 135 10.05 6.46 -2.72
C ARG A 135 9.30 6.82 -4.01
N SER A 136 10.05 7.24 -5.03
CA SER A 136 9.57 7.55 -6.39
C SER A 136 8.89 6.37 -7.08
N THR A 137 9.18 5.14 -6.63
CA THR A 137 8.53 3.88 -7.04
C THR A 137 7.16 3.64 -6.40
N ALA A 138 6.83 4.29 -5.28
CA ALA A 138 5.71 3.95 -4.41
C ALA A 138 4.36 3.91 -5.13
N PHE A 139 4.08 4.92 -5.93
CA PHE A 139 2.83 5.04 -6.68
C PHE A 139 3.07 5.01 -8.20
N ARG A 140 4.07 4.23 -8.65
CA ARG A 140 4.42 4.11 -10.08
C ARG A 140 3.38 3.34 -10.91
N SER A 141 2.63 2.46 -10.25
CA SER A 141 1.49 1.72 -10.82
C SER A 141 0.25 1.89 -9.91
N PRO A 142 -0.46 3.04 -9.96
CA PRO A 142 -1.64 3.27 -9.13
C PRO A 142 -2.93 2.83 -9.84
N PRO A 143 -3.97 2.39 -9.11
CA PRO A 143 -5.30 2.19 -9.69
C PRO A 143 -5.83 3.47 -10.34
N SER A 144 -6.53 3.32 -11.47
CA SER A 144 -6.88 4.44 -12.37
C SER A 144 -7.82 5.50 -11.78
N SER A 145 -8.54 5.18 -10.70
CA SER A 145 -9.44 6.08 -9.96
C SER A 145 -8.81 6.70 -8.71
N LEU A 146 -7.57 6.32 -8.35
CA LEU A 146 -6.93 6.73 -7.10
C LEU A 146 -6.73 8.26 -7.07
N SER A 147 -7.28 8.89 -6.04
CA SER A 147 -7.22 10.33 -5.86
C SER A 147 -7.09 10.80 -4.40
N THR A 148 -7.24 9.92 -3.41
CA THR A 148 -6.94 10.19 -2.01
C THR A 148 -5.82 9.27 -1.51
N ILE A 149 -4.79 9.84 -0.90
CA ILE A 149 -3.74 9.09 -0.20
C ILE A 149 -3.60 9.67 1.20
N LEU A 150 -3.75 8.83 2.22
CA LEU A 150 -3.56 9.21 3.62
C LEU A 150 -2.34 8.44 4.16
N LEU A 151 -1.36 9.19 4.67
CA LEU A 151 -0.07 8.73 5.19
C LEU A 151 0.20 9.35 6.57
N SER A 152 -0.86 9.76 7.26
CA SER A 152 -0.74 10.49 8.53
C SER A 152 -0.24 9.57 9.66
N ARG A 153 0.40 10.13 10.69
CA ARG A 153 0.82 9.35 11.88
C ARG A 153 1.70 8.14 11.52
N ASN A 154 2.66 8.38 10.63
CA ASN A 154 3.77 7.48 10.35
C ASN A 154 5.07 8.12 10.86
N SER A 155 6.22 7.55 10.52
CA SER A 155 7.54 8.10 10.83
C SER A 155 8.24 8.64 9.58
N ILE A 156 7.50 9.19 8.60
CA ILE A 156 8.06 9.52 7.27
C ILE A 156 9.03 10.70 7.41
N GLU A 157 10.30 10.43 7.13
CA GLU A 157 11.43 11.37 7.15
C GLU A 157 11.62 12.04 5.77
N GLU A 158 11.38 11.30 4.67
CA GLU A 158 11.54 11.76 3.29
C GLU A 158 10.39 11.33 2.35
N ILE A 159 10.07 12.21 1.39
CA ILE A 159 9.28 11.89 0.19
C ILE A 159 10.13 12.24 -1.03
N GLU A 160 10.46 11.25 -1.85
CA GLU A 160 11.26 11.44 -3.06
C GLU A 160 10.55 12.35 -4.09
N SER A 161 11.33 12.91 -5.02
CA SER A 161 10.77 13.64 -6.16
C SER A 161 9.98 12.70 -7.09
N SER A 162 8.91 13.22 -7.68
CA SER A 162 7.96 12.48 -8.53
C SER A 162 7.19 11.31 -7.90
N SER A 163 7.27 11.06 -6.58
CA SER A 163 6.56 9.96 -5.91
C SER A 163 5.04 9.91 -6.13
N PHE A 164 4.40 11.04 -6.46
CA PHE A 164 2.97 11.11 -6.77
C PHE A 164 2.67 11.48 -8.24
N ASN A 165 3.67 11.47 -9.13
CA ASN A 165 3.55 11.87 -10.55
C ASN A 165 2.38 11.16 -11.28
N TYR A 166 2.26 9.85 -11.07
CA TYR A 166 1.28 9.01 -11.76
C TYR A 166 -0.12 9.01 -11.13
N VAL A 167 -0.33 9.69 -9.98
CA VAL A 167 -1.60 9.69 -9.24
C VAL A 167 -2.40 10.97 -9.50
N ARG A 168 -3.69 10.86 -9.79
CA ARG A 168 -4.60 11.99 -10.02
C ARG A 168 -5.12 12.58 -8.70
N LEU A 169 -4.20 13.02 -7.84
CA LEU A 169 -4.49 13.44 -6.48
C LEU A 169 -5.54 14.57 -6.36
N LYS A 170 -6.34 14.45 -5.31
CA LYS A 170 -7.32 15.41 -4.78
C LYS A 170 -7.12 15.65 -3.27
N CYS A 171 -6.55 14.69 -2.55
CA CYS A 171 -6.31 14.78 -1.12
C CYS A 171 -5.02 14.01 -0.78
N LEU A 172 -4.10 14.68 -0.08
CA LEU A 172 -2.89 14.06 0.45
C LEU A 172 -2.68 14.56 1.88
N ASP A 173 -2.76 13.65 2.85
CA ASP A 173 -2.44 13.92 4.25
C ASP A 173 -1.13 13.25 4.62
N VAL A 174 -0.13 14.05 5.00
CA VAL A 174 1.16 13.60 5.53
C VAL A 174 1.43 14.24 6.90
N SER A 175 0.40 14.69 7.60
CA SER A 175 0.52 15.27 8.94
C SER A 175 0.90 14.24 10.00
N HIS A 176 1.58 14.69 11.06
CA HIS A 176 2.16 13.83 12.10
C HIS A 176 3.14 12.80 11.51
N ASN A 177 4.25 13.29 10.96
CA ASN A 177 5.37 12.52 10.42
C ASN A 177 6.69 13.14 10.90
N LEU A 178 7.84 12.72 10.35
CA LEU A 178 9.16 13.30 10.66
C LEU A 178 9.66 14.27 9.58
N LEU A 179 8.83 14.59 8.58
CA LEU A 179 9.12 15.51 7.48
C LEU A 179 9.60 16.88 7.98
N THR A 180 10.86 17.20 7.65
CA THR A 180 11.52 18.49 7.88
C THR A 180 11.20 19.52 6.81
N SER A 181 10.91 19.06 5.59
CA SER A 181 10.52 19.89 4.45
C SER A 181 9.55 19.15 3.53
N VAL A 182 8.89 19.89 2.64
CA VAL A 182 7.99 19.36 1.61
C VAL A 182 8.36 20.03 0.29
N SER A 183 8.90 19.26 -0.65
CA SER A 183 9.23 19.79 -1.97
C SER A 183 8.02 19.73 -2.91
N ARG A 184 7.79 20.78 -3.70
CA ARG A 184 6.83 20.74 -4.80
C ARG A 184 7.20 19.72 -5.88
N SER A 185 8.46 19.27 -5.95
CA SER A 185 8.92 18.25 -6.91
C SER A 185 8.37 16.84 -6.66
N MET A 186 7.70 16.56 -5.52
CA MET A 186 7.00 15.29 -5.32
C MET A 186 5.76 15.15 -6.22
N PHE A 187 5.25 16.26 -6.77
CA PHE A 187 4.20 16.33 -7.78
C PHE A 187 4.74 16.76 -9.14
N ALA A 188 4.25 16.17 -10.23
CA ALA A 188 4.64 16.57 -11.59
C ALA A 188 3.87 17.80 -12.13
N SER A 189 2.77 18.20 -11.50
CA SER A 189 2.04 19.42 -11.83
C SER A 189 1.68 20.21 -10.57
N PRO A 190 2.33 21.36 -10.30
CA PRO A 190 2.04 22.17 -9.11
C PRO A 190 0.63 22.79 -9.12
N ALA A 191 -0.07 22.81 -10.26
CA ALA A 191 -1.44 23.29 -10.35
C ALA A 191 -2.46 22.40 -9.62
N LEU A 192 -2.13 21.11 -9.40
CA LEU A 192 -2.98 20.15 -8.68
C LEU A 192 -2.89 20.30 -7.14
N VAL A 193 -1.92 21.05 -6.62
CA VAL A 193 -1.73 21.33 -5.19
C VAL A 193 -2.85 22.23 -4.62
N SER A 194 -3.71 22.76 -5.49
CA SER A 194 -4.94 23.50 -5.15
C SER A 194 -6.02 22.69 -4.43
N ARG A 195 -5.77 21.41 -4.09
CA ARG A 195 -6.74 20.52 -3.42
C ARG A 195 -6.17 19.95 -2.12
N LYS A 196 -6.89 20.20 -1.02
CA LYS A 196 -6.69 19.76 0.38
C LYS A 196 -5.42 18.92 0.62
N TYR A 197 -4.29 19.59 0.65
CA TYR A 197 -3.05 19.09 1.23
C TYR A 197 -3.07 19.34 2.74
N ARG A 198 -2.42 18.48 3.53
CA ARG A 198 -2.21 18.71 4.96
C ARG A 198 -0.83 18.23 5.40
N SER A 199 -0.01 19.17 5.87
CA SER A 199 1.26 18.91 6.53
C SER A 199 1.32 19.55 7.92
N GLN A 200 2.20 19.02 8.78
CA GLN A 200 2.53 19.66 10.05
C GLN A 200 3.27 20.99 9.88
N LEU A 201 4.03 21.14 8.79
CA LEU A 201 4.81 22.33 8.48
C LEU A 201 3.95 23.53 8.03
N GLU A 202 2.73 23.28 7.53
CA GLU A 202 1.75 24.34 7.25
C GLU A 202 1.00 24.78 8.51
N LEU A 203 0.68 23.85 9.42
CA LEU A 203 0.08 24.18 10.72
C LEU A 203 1.02 25.06 11.58
N LEU A 204 2.33 24.79 11.52
CA LEU A 204 3.35 25.65 12.14
C LEU A 204 3.46 27.05 11.51
N LYS A 205 2.96 27.24 10.27
CA LYS A 205 2.90 28.55 9.59
C LYS A 205 1.58 29.29 9.80
N SER A 206 0.58 28.67 10.43
CA SER A 206 -0.68 29.32 10.83
C SER A 206 -0.72 29.70 12.31
N THR A 207 0.42 29.66 13.00
CA THR A 207 0.57 29.89 14.45
C THR A 207 1.67 30.91 14.79
N ALA A 208 2.01 31.78 13.83
CA ALA A 208 2.93 32.90 13.92
C ALA A 208 2.40 34.08 13.10
#